data_AF-A0A960B4C4-F1
#
_entry.id   AF-A0A960B4C4-F1
#
_cell.length_a   1.000
_cell.length_b   1.000
_cell.length_c   1.000
_cell.angle_alpha   90.00
_cell.angle_beta   90.00
_cell.angle_gamma   90.00
#
_symmetry.space_group_name_H-M   'P 1'
#
loop_
_entity.id
_entity.type
_entity.pdbx_description
1 polymer ?
#
loop_
_entity_poly.entity_id
_entity_poly.type
_entity_poly.pdbx_seq_one_letter_code
_entity_poly.pdbx_strand_id
1 'polypeptide(L)'
;YYFYMCDMIPYSEHWRVSVAQAQRLQHQIMGYLPGFATPRIVCDVPFVGKRWVHQLESYDTERGISYWTKNYRTSIEAEDPEALSRTYEYYDPIHTLPEAGQTWWAEHGQLDEAALKAHEVAAASRRTAALQAY
;
A
#
# COMPACT_ATOMS: atom_id res chain seq x y z
N TYR A 1 -1.88 5.93 18.70
CA TYR A 1 -1.90 6.96 17.64
C TYR A 1 -0.98 6.51 16.51
N TYR A 2 -1.29 6.85 15.26
CA TYR A 2 -0.57 6.37 14.07
C TYR A 2 -0.02 7.54 13.27
N PHE A 3 1.17 7.32 12.70
CA PHE A 3 1.68 8.12 11.59
C PHE A 3 1.43 7.36 10.30
N TYR A 4 0.74 8.00 9.36
CA TYR A 4 0.40 7.39 8.09
C TYR A 4 1.46 7.72 7.06
N MET A 5 1.88 6.72 6.30
CA MET A 5 2.44 6.96 4.97
C MET A 5 1.39 7.69 4.13
N CYS A 6 1.82 8.64 3.30
CA CYS A 6 0.92 9.37 2.43
C CYS A 6 0.37 8.43 1.34
N ASP A 7 -0.96 8.42 1.19
CA ASP A 7 -1.68 7.53 0.27
C ASP A 7 -1.28 7.76 -1.20
N MET A 8 -1.53 6.74 -2.03
CA MET A 8 -1.33 6.80 -3.49
C MET A 8 -2.47 7.58 -4.15
N ILE A 9 -2.51 8.91 -3.98
CA ILE A 9 -3.48 9.79 -4.63
C ILE A 9 -2.82 10.63 -5.73
N PRO A 10 -3.56 11.03 -6.79
CA PRO A 10 -3.02 11.84 -7.87
C PRO A 10 -2.33 13.11 -7.36
N TYR A 11 -1.21 13.47 -8.00
CA TYR A 11 -0.43 14.69 -7.73
C TYR A 11 0.17 14.81 -6.31
N SER A 12 0.20 13.73 -5.52
CA SER A 12 0.75 13.74 -4.16
C SER A 12 2.12 13.10 -3.99
N GLU A 13 2.69 12.50 -5.06
CA GLU A 13 3.89 11.67 -4.95
C GLU A 13 5.07 12.36 -4.25
N HIS A 14 5.26 13.66 -4.47
CA HIS A 14 6.33 14.45 -3.88
C HIS A 14 6.25 14.60 -2.35
N TRP A 15 5.10 14.30 -1.73
CA TRP A 15 4.94 14.25 -0.27
C TRP A 15 5.15 12.85 0.32
N ARG A 16 5.24 11.83 -0.53
CA ARG A 16 5.31 10.44 -0.12
C ARG A 16 6.76 10.06 0.21
N VAL A 17 6.91 9.00 1.02
CA VAL A 17 8.18 8.37 1.34
C VAL A 17 8.11 6.89 0.99
N SER A 18 9.26 6.27 0.72
CA SER A 18 9.31 4.82 0.49
C SER A 18 9.03 4.03 1.77
N VAL A 19 8.59 2.78 1.63
CA VAL A 19 8.44 1.85 2.77
C VAL A 19 9.77 1.67 3.50
N ALA A 20 10.89 1.54 2.78
CA ALA A 20 12.23 1.50 3.39
C ALA A 20 12.50 2.72 4.29
N GLN A 21 12.20 3.92 3.80
CA GLN A 21 12.41 5.14 4.56
C GLN A 21 11.49 5.19 5.78
N ALA A 22 10.23 4.75 5.65
CA ALA A 22 9.30 4.65 6.77
C ALA A 22 9.77 3.65 7.84
N GLN A 23 10.29 2.48 7.45
CA GLN A 23 10.88 1.50 8.36
C GLN A 23 12.11 2.08 9.09
N ARG A 24 13.00 2.76 8.36
CA ARG A 24 14.15 3.45 8.94
C ARG A 24 13.71 4.49 9.98
N LEU A 25 12.72 5.32 9.66
CA LEU A 25 12.19 6.33 10.59
C LEU A 25 11.62 5.67 11.85
N GLN A 26 10.83 4.60 11.71
CA GLN A 26 10.30 3.86 12.85
C GLN A 26 11.41 3.32 13.76
N HIS A 27 12.48 2.75 13.20
CA HIS A 27 13.63 2.31 14.00
C HIS A 27 14.34 3.48 14.70
N GLN A 28 14.50 4.61 14.02
CA GLN A 28 15.20 5.78 14.56
C GLN A 28 14.45 6.47 15.69
N ILE A 29 13.13 6.35 15.78
CA ILE A 29 12.34 6.91 16.89
C ILE A 29 12.21 5.96 18.08
N MET A 30 12.42 4.66 17.87
CA MET A 30 12.30 3.66 18.95
C MET A 30 13.37 3.90 20.01
N GLY A 31 12.95 3.90 21.28
CA GLY A 31 13.83 4.13 22.44
C GLY A 31 14.02 5.59 22.84
N TYR A 32 13.69 6.56 21.97
CA TYR A 32 13.79 7.99 22.29
C TYR A 32 12.57 8.54 23.03
N LEU A 33 11.44 7.85 22.95
CA LEU A 33 10.17 8.24 23.58
C LEU A 33 9.67 7.13 24.50
N PRO A 34 8.94 7.46 25.59
CA PRO A 34 8.20 6.45 26.35
C PRO A 34 7.26 5.67 25.43
N GLY A 35 7.06 4.37 25.70
CA GLY A 35 6.33 3.48 24.79
C GLY A 35 4.90 3.93 24.46
N PHE A 36 4.21 4.60 25.38
CA PHE A 36 2.87 5.15 25.12
C PHE A 36 2.87 6.35 24.17
N ALA A 37 4.01 7.05 24.05
CA ALA A 37 4.21 8.22 23.19
C ALA A 37 4.90 7.85 21.86
N THR A 38 5.49 6.66 21.73
CA THR A 38 6.12 6.20 20.49
C THR A 38 5.03 5.92 19.43
N PRO A 39 4.94 6.71 18.35
CA PRO A 39 3.97 6.45 17.31
C PRO A 39 4.36 5.20 16.51
N ARG A 40 3.35 4.56 15.92
CA ARG A 40 3.54 3.51 14.93
C ARG A 40 3.33 4.07 13.54
N ILE A 41 4.29 3.85 12.66
CA ILE A 41 4.18 4.19 11.24
C ILE A 41 3.44 3.06 10.52
N VAL A 42 2.38 3.43 9.80
CA VAL A 42 1.50 2.49 9.11
C VAL A 42 1.32 2.86 7.65
N CYS A 43 1.13 1.84 6.82
CA CYS A 43 0.71 1.94 5.44
C CYS A 43 -0.77 1.52 5.35
N ASP A 44 -1.60 2.29 4.66
CA ASP A 44 -2.96 1.87 4.32
C ASP A 44 -2.93 1.19 2.95
N VAL A 45 -2.80 -0.13 2.97
CA VAL A 45 -2.58 -0.92 1.76
C VAL A 45 -3.93 -1.18 1.06
N PRO A 46 -4.05 -0.90 -0.25
CA PRO A 46 -5.28 -1.18 -0.99
C PRO A 46 -5.77 -2.62 -0.76
N PHE A 47 -7.07 -2.77 -0.46
CA PHE A 47 -7.76 -4.04 -0.20
C PHE A 47 -7.31 -4.85 1.05
N VAL A 48 -6.20 -4.50 1.69
CA VAL A 48 -5.69 -5.14 2.93
C VAL A 48 -6.00 -4.29 4.17
N GLY A 49 -5.94 -2.96 4.03
CA GLY A 49 -6.11 -1.98 5.08
C GLY A 49 -4.80 -1.63 5.80
N LYS A 50 -4.94 -1.08 7.00
CA LYS A 50 -3.83 -0.50 7.77
C LYS A 50 -2.90 -1.58 8.30
N ARG A 51 -1.63 -1.50 7.97
CA ARG A 51 -0.56 -2.40 8.41
C ARG A 51 0.65 -1.62 8.89
N TRP A 52 1.39 -2.16 9.85
CA TRP A 52 2.67 -1.53 10.20
C TRP A 52 3.64 -1.72 9.06
N VAL A 53 4.52 -0.74 8.85
CA VAL A 53 5.47 -0.75 7.73
C VAL A 53 6.43 -1.95 7.72
N HIS A 54 6.52 -2.71 8.81
CA HIS A 54 7.34 -3.93 8.93
C HIS A 54 6.56 -5.24 8.69
N GLN A 55 5.24 -5.19 8.46
CA GLN A 55 4.39 -6.37 8.26
C GLN A 55 4.18 -6.72 6.78
N LEU A 56 5.06 -6.24 5.91
CA LEU A 56 5.06 -6.65 4.50
C LEU A 56 5.59 -8.08 4.36
N GLU A 57 5.13 -8.77 3.33
CA GLU A 57 5.53 -10.14 2.99
C GLU A 57 6.89 -10.15 2.29
N SER A 58 7.04 -9.29 1.28
CA SER A 58 8.27 -9.14 0.50
C SER A 58 8.36 -7.75 -0.11
N TYR A 59 9.56 -7.36 -0.54
CA TYR A 59 9.82 -6.02 -1.03
C TYR A 59 10.89 -6.03 -2.12
N ASP A 60 10.50 -5.56 -3.31
CA ASP A 60 11.40 -5.21 -4.39
C ASP A 60 11.85 -3.76 -4.23
N THR A 61 13.05 -3.57 -3.68
CA THR A 61 13.63 -2.24 -3.46
C THR A 61 14.09 -1.55 -4.73
N GLU A 62 14.37 -2.30 -5.81
CA GLU A 62 14.81 -1.72 -7.08
C GLU A 62 13.62 -1.07 -7.78
N ARG A 63 12.47 -1.76 -7.82
CA ARG A 63 11.23 -1.24 -8.43
C ARG A 63 10.33 -0.51 -7.46
N GLY A 64 10.61 -0.56 -6.16
CA GLY A 64 9.80 0.08 -5.14
C GLY A 64 8.45 -0.58 -4.94
N ILE A 65 8.35 -1.90 -5.09
CA ILE A 65 7.09 -2.64 -4.96
C ILE A 65 7.09 -3.45 -3.67
N SER A 66 6.23 -3.08 -2.74
CA SER A 66 6.01 -3.82 -1.50
C SER A 66 4.78 -4.72 -1.62
N TYR A 67 4.91 -5.97 -1.19
CA TYR A 67 3.87 -6.99 -1.26
C TYR A 67 3.32 -7.29 0.12
N TRP A 68 2.00 -7.37 0.22
CA TRP A 68 1.27 -7.49 1.49
C TRP A 68 0.25 -8.61 1.41
N THR A 69 0.10 -9.38 2.49
CA THR A 69 -0.89 -10.45 2.59
C THR A 69 -1.96 -10.12 3.63
N LYS A 70 -3.11 -10.78 3.54
CA LYS A 70 -4.14 -10.75 4.57
C LYS A 70 -3.89 -11.86 5.59
N ASN A 71 -4.18 -11.55 6.85
CA ASN A 71 -4.19 -12.52 7.94
C ASN A 71 -5.63 -12.89 8.39
N TYR A 72 -6.64 -12.46 7.63
CA TYR A 72 -8.05 -12.76 7.87
C TYR A 72 -8.81 -12.86 6.55
N ARG A 73 -9.96 -13.54 6.57
CA ARG A 73 -10.90 -13.59 5.47
C ARG A 73 -12.08 -12.66 5.74
N THR A 74 -12.58 -11.99 4.72
CA THR A 74 -13.91 -11.36 4.77
C THR A 74 -15.00 -12.38 4.47
N SER A 75 -16.27 -12.04 4.73
CA SER A 75 -17.41 -12.91 4.42
C SER A 75 -17.51 -13.28 2.94
N ILE A 76 -16.97 -12.45 2.05
CA ILE A 76 -16.96 -12.65 0.59
C ILE A 76 -15.81 -13.59 0.17
N GLU A 77 -14.78 -13.73 1.00
CA GLU A 77 -13.58 -14.54 0.73
C GLU A 77 -13.62 -15.89 1.45
N ALA A 78 -14.77 -16.29 2.02
CA ALA A 78 -14.88 -17.48 2.84
C ALA A 78 -14.43 -18.76 2.10
N GLU A 79 -14.81 -18.87 0.83
CA GLU A 79 -14.52 -20.00 -0.05
C GLU A 79 -13.26 -19.80 -0.92
N ASP A 80 -12.60 -18.65 -0.84
CA ASP A 80 -11.38 -18.36 -1.62
C ASP A 80 -10.17 -19.02 -0.91
N PRO A 81 -9.60 -20.10 -1.49
CA PRO A 81 -8.48 -20.80 -0.87
C PRO A 81 -7.20 -19.95 -0.84
N GLU A 82 -7.08 -18.98 -1.75
CA GLU A 82 -5.91 -18.12 -1.90
C GLU A 82 -6.04 -16.79 -1.16
N ALA A 83 -7.16 -16.55 -0.46
CA ALA A 83 -7.44 -15.27 0.19
C ALA A 83 -6.33 -14.79 1.16
N LEU A 84 -5.61 -15.73 1.77
CA LEU A 84 -4.53 -15.44 2.72
C LEU A 84 -3.13 -15.41 2.07
N SER A 85 -2.95 -16.05 0.92
CA SER A 85 -1.68 -16.08 0.18
C SER A 85 -1.59 -15.04 -0.92
N ARG A 86 -2.73 -14.45 -1.32
CA ARG A 86 -2.77 -13.37 -2.31
C ARG A 86 -1.97 -12.17 -1.81
N THR A 87 -1.06 -11.70 -2.66
CA THR A 87 -0.28 -10.49 -2.43
C THR A 87 -1.00 -9.28 -3.00
N TYR A 88 -0.89 -8.18 -2.28
CA TYR A 88 -1.39 -6.87 -2.68
C TYR A 88 -0.20 -5.91 -2.75
N GLU A 89 -0.14 -5.12 -3.80
CA GLU A 89 1.00 -4.24 -4.08
C GLU A 89 0.78 -2.84 -3.50
N TYR A 90 1.88 -2.24 -3.03
CA TYR A 90 1.96 -0.81 -2.73
C TYR A 90 3.27 -0.26 -3.28
N TYR A 91 3.21 0.88 -3.96
CA TYR A 91 4.30 1.42 -4.76
C TYR A 91 4.96 2.62 -4.09
N ASP A 92 6.29 2.61 -4.01
CA ASP A 92 7.08 3.73 -3.54
C ASP A 92 7.13 4.87 -4.57
N PRO A 93 7.51 6.10 -4.16
CA PRO A 93 7.67 7.22 -5.08
C PRO A 93 8.81 6.95 -6.09
N ILE A 94 8.54 7.11 -7.39
CA ILE A 94 9.47 6.73 -8.46
C ILE A 94 10.79 7.48 -8.33
N HIS A 95 10.74 8.76 -7.97
CA HIS A 95 11.93 9.60 -7.80
C HIS A 95 12.88 9.13 -6.66
N THR A 96 12.44 8.22 -5.79
CA THR A 96 13.27 7.66 -4.70
C THR A 96 13.99 6.36 -5.11
N LEU A 97 13.65 5.80 -6.26
CA LEU A 97 14.18 4.52 -6.72
C LEU A 97 15.59 4.67 -7.33
N PRO A 98 16.39 3.60 -7.37
CA PRO A 98 17.60 3.55 -8.18
C PRO A 98 17.31 3.84 -9.66
N GLU A 99 18.35 4.23 -10.41
CA GLU A 99 18.24 4.53 -11.85
C GLU A 99 17.61 3.39 -12.66
N ALA A 100 17.95 2.14 -12.34
CA ALA A 100 17.35 0.96 -12.95
C ALA A 100 15.82 0.91 -12.75
N GLY A 101 15.34 1.20 -11.53
CA GLY A 101 13.92 1.27 -11.21
C GLY A 101 13.21 2.42 -11.91
N GLN A 102 13.81 3.62 -11.91
CA GLN A 102 13.25 4.78 -12.61
C GLN A 102 13.12 4.52 -14.12
N THR A 103 14.14 3.90 -14.73
CA THR A 103 14.13 3.52 -16.14
C THR A 103 13.04 2.49 -16.42
N TRP A 104 12.93 1.46 -15.58
CA TRP A 104 11.90 0.44 -15.71
C TRP A 104 10.49 1.05 -15.70
N TRP A 105 10.21 1.98 -14.76
CA TRP A 105 8.91 2.66 -14.70
C TRP A 105 8.69 3.64 -15.86
N ALA A 106 9.73 4.29 -16.38
CA ALA A 106 9.61 5.12 -17.57
C ALA A 106 9.20 4.30 -18.81
N GLU A 107 9.67 3.06 -18.90
CA GLU A 107 9.37 2.13 -20.00
C GLU A 107 8.02 1.41 -19.84
N HIS A 108 7.63 1.06 -18.60
CA HIS A 108 6.49 0.17 -18.33
C HIS A 108 5.29 0.86 -17.65
N GLY A 109 5.49 2.04 -17.05
CA GLY A 109 4.49 2.73 -16.23
C GLY A 109 3.30 3.32 -17.00
N GLN A 110 3.39 3.40 -18.34
CA GLN A 110 2.28 3.88 -19.18
C GLN A 110 1.16 2.84 -19.38
N LEU A 111 1.35 1.59 -18.92
CA LEU A 111 0.38 0.51 -19.10
C LEU A 111 -0.86 0.62 -18.17
N ASP A 112 -0.84 1.52 -17.17
CA ASP A 112 -1.73 1.45 -16.01
C ASP A 112 -2.98 2.37 -16.02
N GLU A 113 -3.37 2.92 -17.18
CA GLU A 113 -4.73 3.45 -17.33
C GLU A 113 -5.80 2.35 -17.15
N ALA A 114 -5.42 1.08 -17.34
CA ALA A 114 -6.30 -0.08 -17.20
C ALA A 114 -6.60 -0.46 -15.73
N ALA A 115 -5.67 -0.33 -14.78
CA ALA A 115 -5.98 -0.57 -13.36
C ALA A 115 -6.71 0.61 -12.72
N LEU A 116 -6.53 1.84 -13.23
CA LEU A 116 -7.39 2.98 -12.90
C LEU A 116 -8.87 2.70 -13.25
N LYS A 117 -9.17 1.97 -14.33
CA LYS A 117 -10.53 1.48 -14.61
C LYS A 117 -11.04 0.48 -13.56
N ALA A 118 -10.18 -0.32 -12.94
CA ALA A 118 -10.59 -1.21 -11.84
C ALA A 118 -11.02 -0.41 -10.59
N HIS A 119 -10.44 0.76 -10.34
CA HIS A 119 -10.91 1.71 -9.33
C HIS A 119 -12.32 2.27 -9.65
N GLU A 120 -12.64 2.51 -10.93
CA GLU A 120 -13.99 2.88 -11.36
C GLU A 120 -14.99 1.75 -11.12
N VAL A 121 -14.59 0.49 -11.34
CA VAL A 121 -15.42 -0.70 -11.09
C VAL A 121 -15.70 -0.86 -9.60
N ALA A 122 -14.73 -0.65 -8.72
CA ALA A 122 -14.95 -0.65 -7.27
C ALA A 122 -15.87 0.49 -6.81
N ALA A 123 -15.82 1.66 -7.46
CA ALA A 123 -16.76 2.75 -7.23
C ALA A 123 -18.16 2.48 -7.82
N ALA A 124 -18.26 1.70 -8.90
CA ALA A 124 -19.51 1.23 -9.47
C ALA A 124 -20.19 0.19 -8.55
N SER A 125 -19.45 -0.76 -7.98
CA SER A 125 -19.98 -1.71 -6.98
C SER A 125 -20.56 -1.01 -5.75
N ARG A 126 -19.96 0.10 -5.29
CA ARG A 126 -20.53 0.93 -4.21
C ARG A 126 -21.86 1.59 -4.59
N ARG A 127 -22.01 2.03 -5.84
CA ARG A 127 -23.27 2.60 -6.37
C ARG A 127 -24.35 1.53 -6.53
N THR A 128 -23.99 0.34 -7.02
CA THR A 128 -24.92 -0.79 -7.16
C THR A 128 -25.40 -1.31 -5.81
N ALA A 129 -24.52 -1.40 -4.80
CA ALA A 129 -24.90 -1.77 -3.44
C ALA A 129 -25.83 -0.75 -2.78
N ALA A 130 -25.67 0.55 -3.06
CA ALA A 130 -26.57 1.60 -2.59
C ALA A 130 -27.95 1.56 -3.27
N LEU A 131 -28.03 1.10 -4.52
CA LEU A 131 -29.28 0.94 -5.27
C LEU A 131 -30.06 -0.32 -4.89
N GLN A 132 -29.39 -1.36 -4.36
CA GLN A 132 -30.03 -2.59 -3.86
C GLN A 132 -30.48 -2.50 -2.39
N ALA A 133 -30.16 -1.40 -1.71
CA ALA A 133 -30.55 -1.14 -0.32
C ALA A 133 -31.94 -0.50 -0.20
N TYR A 134 -32.71 -0.43 -1.28
CA TYR A 134 -34.09 0.09 -1.33
C TYR A 134 -35.02 -0.87 -2.07
#